data_AF-A0A6A2ZTM1-F1
#
_entry.id   AF-A0A6A2ZTM1-F1
#
_cell.length_a   1.000
_cell.length_b   1.000
_cell.length_c   1.000
_cell.angle_alpha   90.00
_cell.angle_beta   90.00
_cell.angle_gamma   90.00
#
_symmetry.space_group_name_H-M   'P 1'
#
loop_
_entity.id
_entity.type
_entity.pdbx_description
1 polymer ?
#
loop_
_entity_poly.entity_id
_entity_poly.type
_entity_poly.pdbx_seq_one_letter_code
_entity_poly.pdbx_strand_id
1 'polypeptide(L)'
;MSLHFGNVPVHVVSSADAAREITKTHDLIFVNRPKCIFFQILLYDYKDVVSARYGEYWRQMRSIRVLNLLSNKRVQSYRAIREEETALAVKNVQKSSSSGLLVNLSDLFLMTMNNVICRIYLGRKYSEDTKKFKKILRELQRRWVCQMWGIIFHGLHG
;
A
#
# COMPACT_ATOMS: atom_id res chain seq x y z
N MET A 1 3.97 4.12 25.48
CA MET A 1 2.64 4.67 25.84
C MET A 1 1.58 3.58 25.67
N SER A 2 0.56 3.49 26.53
CA SER A 2 -0.51 2.48 26.42
C SER A 2 -1.87 3.15 26.27
N LEU A 3 -2.66 2.69 25.29
CA LEU A 3 -3.97 3.23 24.91
C LEU A 3 -5.01 2.10 24.86
N HIS A 4 -6.29 2.46 24.84
CA HIS A 4 -7.39 1.53 24.59
C HIS A 4 -8.24 2.05 23.43
N PHE A 5 -8.34 1.25 22.36
CA PHE A 5 -9.21 1.51 21.23
C PHE A 5 -10.48 0.67 21.41
N GLY A 6 -11.47 1.27 22.07
CA GLY A 6 -12.61 0.52 22.60
C GLY A 6 -12.10 -0.53 23.59
N ASN A 7 -12.42 -1.80 23.35
CA ASN A 7 -11.98 -2.92 24.20
C ASN A 7 -10.63 -3.52 23.77
N VAL A 8 -9.91 -2.90 22.82
CA VAL A 8 -8.62 -3.40 22.34
C VAL A 8 -7.49 -2.59 22.97
N PRO A 9 -6.64 -3.19 23.82
CA PRO A 9 -5.44 -2.52 24.33
C PRO A 9 -4.41 -2.34 23.20
N VAL A 10 -3.79 -1.16 23.15
CA VAL A 10 -2.81 -0.78 22.13
C VAL A 10 -1.57 -0.18 22.79
N HIS A 11 -0.40 -0.76 22.52
CA HIS A 11 0.88 -0.21 22.95
C HIS A 11 1.52 0.59 21.83
N VAL A 12 1.79 1.87 22.09
CA VAL A 12 2.47 2.77 21.18
C VAL A 12 3.96 2.79 21.50
N VAL A 13 4.75 2.45 20.48
CA VAL A 13 6.20 2.39 20.48
C VAL A 13 6.71 3.65 19.78
N SER A 14 7.36 4.53 20.54
CA SER A 14 7.77 5.86 20.08
C SER A 14 9.29 6.09 20.20
N SER A 15 10.09 5.02 20.31
CA SER A 15 11.55 5.11 20.31
C SER A 15 12.15 4.16 19.28
N ALA A 16 13.28 4.58 18.68
CA ALA A 16 13.98 3.78 17.68
C ALA A 16 14.53 2.47 18.27
N ASP A 17 14.99 2.49 19.52
CA ASP A 17 15.49 1.30 20.21
C ASP A 17 14.39 0.26 20.43
N ALA A 18 13.22 0.68 20.94
CA ALA A 18 12.09 -0.22 21.13
C ALA A 18 11.53 -0.72 19.79
N ALA A 19 11.49 0.12 18.76
CA ALA A 19 11.10 -0.30 17.42
C ALA A 19 12.08 -1.35 16.85
N ARG A 20 13.39 -1.19 17.08
CA ARG A 20 14.39 -2.17 16.69
C ARG A 20 14.20 -3.50 17.43
N GLU A 21 13.94 -3.45 18.73
CA GLU A 21 13.70 -4.63 19.54
C GLU A 21 12.49 -5.43 19.03
N ILE A 22 11.39 -4.76 18.70
CA ILE A 22 10.17 -5.39 18.19
C ILE A 22 10.34 -5.93 16.77
N THR A 23 11.03 -5.19 15.90
CA THR A 23 11.11 -5.52 14.46
C THR A 23 12.30 -6.39 14.08
N LYS A 24 13.30 -6.55 14.96
CA LYS A 24 14.48 -7.38 14.71
C LYS A 24 14.67 -8.47 15.74
N THR A 25 14.62 -8.13 17.04
CA THR A 25 14.91 -9.10 18.10
C THR A 25 13.74 -10.03 18.35
N HIS A 26 12.52 -9.49 18.36
CA HIS A 26 11.28 -10.20 18.66
C HIS A 26 10.32 -10.22 17.46
N ASP A 27 10.86 -10.16 16.24
CA ASP A 27 10.08 -9.98 15.02
C ASP A 27 9.02 -11.08 14.81
N LEU A 28 9.35 -12.34 15.11
CA LEU A 28 8.43 -13.48 15.01
C LEU A 28 7.22 -13.39 15.96
N ILE A 29 7.35 -12.70 17.10
CA ILE A 29 6.24 -12.49 18.04
C ILE A 29 5.27 -11.46 17.47
N PHE A 30 5.80 -10.39 16.87
CA PHE A 30 5.03 -9.24 16.37
C PHE A 30 4.74 -9.29 14.86
N VAL A 31 5.10 -10.38 14.18
CA VAL A 31 4.96 -10.51 12.72
C VAL A 31 3.49 -10.50 12.27
N ASN A 32 2.60 -11.02 13.10
CA ASN A 32 1.18 -11.17 12.77
C ASN A 32 0.44 -9.85 12.93
N ARG A 33 -0.46 -9.54 11.98
CA ARG A 33 -1.30 -8.34 12.03
C ARG A 33 -2.59 -8.60 12.83
N PRO A 34 -3.14 -7.58 13.52
CA PRO A 34 -4.47 -7.66 14.10
C PRO A 34 -5.51 -8.04 13.03
N LYS A 35 -6.49 -8.87 13.40
CA LYS A 35 -7.56 -9.26 12.48
C LYS A 35 -8.42 -8.06 12.12
N CYS A 36 -8.67 -7.88 10.83
CA CYS A 36 -9.56 -6.85 10.31
C CYS A 36 -10.55 -7.50 9.33
N ILE A 37 -11.84 -7.32 9.57
CA ILE A 37 -12.94 -7.88 8.74
C ILE A 37 -12.76 -7.52 7.25
N PHE A 38 -12.16 -6.35 6.97
CA PHE A 38 -11.83 -5.94 5.62
C PHE A 38 -10.91 -6.92 4.89
N PHE A 39 -9.87 -7.43 5.54
CA PHE A 39 -8.97 -8.43 4.96
C PHE A 39 -9.67 -9.77 4.77
N GLN A 40 -10.60 -10.11 5.65
CA GLN A 40 -11.43 -11.30 5.50
C GLN A 40 -12.27 -11.25 4.21
N ILE A 41 -12.99 -10.14 4.00
CA ILE A 41 -13.94 -10.00 2.89
C ILE A 41 -13.22 -9.81 1.55
N LEU A 42 -12.16 -9.01 1.51
CA LEU A 42 -11.56 -8.57 0.24
C LEU A 42 -10.25 -9.28 -0.11
N LEU A 43 -9.55 -9.85 0.87
CA LEU A 43 -8.25 -10.50 0.65
C LEU A 43 -8.33 -12.01 0.88
N TYR A 44 -9.37 -12.62 0.31
CA TYR A 44 -9.55 -14.08 0.26
C TYR A 44 -9.44 -14.76 1.62
N ASP A 45 -10.16 -14.26 2.63
CA ASP A 45 -10.11 -14.78 4.00
C ASP A 45 -8.69 -14.80 4.57
N TYR A 46 -8.00 -13.67 4.52
CA TYR A 46 -6.61 -13.49 4.97
C TYR A 46 -5.58 -14.33 4.19
N LYS A 47 -5.89 -14.80 2.97
CA LYS A 47 -4.94 -15.55 2.12
C LYS A 47 -4.19 -14.61 1.17
N ASP A 48 -3.59 -13.57 1.73
CA ASP A 48 -2.74 -12.63 1.00
C ASP A 48 -1.45 -12.32 1.77
N VAL A 49 -0.43 -11.74 1.12
CA VAL A 49 0.87 -11.52 1.79
C VAL A 49 0.83 -10.44 2.89
N VAL A 50 -0.19 -9.58 2.91
CA VAL A 50 -0.27 -8.47 3.84
C VAL A 50 -0.97 -8.86 5.13
N SER A 51 -2.01 -9.70 5.06
CA SER A 51 -2.80 -10.07 6.23
C SER A 51 -2.71 -11.54 6.65
N ALA A 52 -2.14 -12.43 5.82
CA ALA A 52 -1.97 -13.83 6.21
C ALA A 52 -1.07 -13.93 7.44
N ARG A 53 -1.44 -14.85 8.34
CA ARG A 53 -0.62 -15.18 9.50
C ARG A 53 0.71 -15.76 9.05
N TYR A 54 1.76 -15.45 9.79
CA TYR A 54 3.07 -16.00 9.56
C TYR A 54 3.04 -17.53 9.67
N GLY A 55 3.66 -18.18 8.69
CA GLY A 55 3.65 -19.61 8.49
C GLY A 55 4.17 -19.94 7.10
N GLU A 56 4.17 -21.21 6.74
CA GLU A 56 4.76 -21.67 5.48
C GLU A 56 4.10 -21.01 4.26
N TYR A 57 2.76 -20.93 4.25
CA TYR A 57 2.01 -20.25 3.19
C TYR A 57 2.45 -18.79 2.98
N TRP A 58 2.55 -18.02 4.06
CA TRP A 58 2.97 -16.61 3.98
C TRP A 58 4.40 -16.48 3.47
N ARG A 59 5.31 -17.35 3.93
CA ARG A 59 6.72 -17.36 3.49
C ARG A 59 6.83 -17.66 2.00
N GLN A 60 6.10 -18.66 1.52
CA GLN A 60 6.06 -19.02 0.09
C GLN A 60 5.48 -17.89 -0.76
N MET A 61 4.33 -17.33 -0.36
CA MET A 61 3.70 -16.22 -1.08
C MET A 61 4.58 -14.96 -1.10
N ARG A 62 5.26 -14.65 0.01
CA ARG A 62 6.23 -13.56 0.07
C ARG A 62 7.39 -13.81 -0.88
N SER A 63 7.96 -15.02 -0.89
CA SER A 63 9.04 -15.40 -1.79
C SER A 63 8.64 -15.22 -3.25
N ILE A 64 7.48 -15.74 -3.65
CA ILE A 64 6.94 -15.62 -5.02
C ILE A 64 6.78 -14.14 -5.40
N ARG A 65 6.18 -13.31 -4.55
CA ARG A 65 6.00 -11.87 -4.82
C ARG A 65 7.34 -11.13 -4.93
N VAL A 66 8.28 -11.42 -4.05
CA VAL A 66 9.61 -10.78 -4.09
C VAL A 66 10.34 -11.16 -5.37
N LEU A 67 10.37 -12.44 -5.74
CA LEU A 67 11.13 -12.88 -6.92
C LEU A 67 10.51 -12.39 -8.24
N ASN A 68 9.19 -12.54 -8.39
CA ASN A 68 8.52 -12.33 -9.67
C ASN A 68 8.09 -10.89 -9.93
N LEU A 69 8.00 -10.06 -8.90
CA LEU A 69 7.47 -8.70 -9.01
C LEU A 69 8.40 -7.65 -8.40
N LEU A 70 8.88 -7.87 -7.17
CA LEU A 70 9.60 -6.85 -6.41
C LEU A 70 11.13 -7.00 -6.48
N SER A 71 11.65 -7.93 -7.27
CA SER A 71 13.09 -8.11 -7.42
C SER A 71 13.67 -6.95 -8.21
N ASN A 72 14.93 -6.60 -7.93
CA ASN A 72 15.60 -5.48 -8.60
C ASN A 72 15.50 -5.57 -10.12
N LYS A 73 15.68 -6.76 -10.71
CA LYS A 73 15.53 -6.99 -12.15
C LYS A 73 14.13 -6.66 -12.65
N ARG A 74 13.08 -7.08 -11.92
CA ARG A 74 11.68 -6.81 -12.29
C ARG A 74 11.33 -5.34 -12.13
N VAL A 75 11.72 -4.73 -11.01
CA VAL A 75 11.53 -3.28 -10.75
C VAL A 75 12.20 -2.43 -11.84
N GLN A 76 13.39 -2.80 -12.31
CA GLN A 76 14.06 -2.12 -13.42
C GLN A 76 13.33 -2.34 -14.75
N SER A 77 12.81 -3.54 -15.02
CA SER A 77 12.03 -3.79 -16.23
C SER A 77 10.75 -2.93 -16.33
N TYR A 78 10.18 -2.51 -15.19
CA TYR A 78 9.01 -1.62 -15.15
C TYR A 78 9.33 -0.13 -15.25
N ARG A 79 10.61 0.23 -15.49
CA ARG A 79 11.06 1.63 -15.55
C ARG A 79 10.29 2.43 -16.60
N ALA A 80 10.17 1.90 -17.81
CA ALA A 80 9.47 2.58 -18.91
C ALA A 80 8.01 2.92 -18.57
N ILE A 81 7.30 2.00 -17.89
CA ILE A 81 5.92 2.22 -17.44
C ILE A 81 5.86 3.40 -16.45
N ARG A 82 6.79 3.47 -15.50
CA ARG A 82 6.83 4.57 -14.51
C ARG A 82 7.15 5.90 -15.17
N GLU A 83 8.12 5.93 -16.09
CA GLU A 83 8.52 7.14 -16.81
C GLU A 83 7.36 7.66 -17.66
N GLU A 84 6.66 6.78 -18.39
CA GLU A 84 5.50 7.17 -19.20
C GLU A 84 4.36 7.74 -18.36
N GLU A 85 3.93 7.06 -17.29
CA GLU A 85 2.83 7.54 -16.45
C GLU A 85 3.20 8.83 -15.70
N THR A 86 4.48 9.01 -15.35
CA THR A 86 4.97 10.25 -14.71
C THR A 86 4.99 11.40 -15.71
N ALA A 87 5.46 11.17 -16.95
CA ALA A 87 5.43 12.17 -18.01
C ALA A 87 4.00 12.63 -18.32
N LEU A 88 3.03 11.71 -18.33
CA LEU A 88 1.61 12.03 -18.47
C LEU A 88 1.08 12.87 -17.30
N ALA A 89 1.49 12.55 -16.07
CA ALA A 89 1.11 13.34 -14.89
C ALA A 89 1.64 14.78 -14.98
N VAL A 90 2.91 14.96 -15.35
CA VAL A 90 3.53 16.28 -15.55
C VAL A 90 2.81 17.05 -16.66
N LYS A 91 2.51 16.40 -17.79
CA LYS A 91 1.78 17.02 -18.90
C LYS A 91 0.38 17.50 -18.48
N ASN A 92 -0.31 16.73 -17.64
CA ASN A 92 -1.61 17.14 -17.10
C ASN A 92 -1.49 18.39 -16.23
N VAL A 93 -0.48 18.46 -15.37
CA VAL A 93 -0.20 19.65 -14.54
C VAL A 93 0.12 20.87 -15.41
N GLN A 94 0.99 20.71 -16.41
CA GLN A 94 1.34 21.78 -17.35
C GLN A 94 0.10 22.31 -18.08
N LYS A 95 -0.75 21.41 -18.59
CA LYS A 95 -1.99 21.78 -19.27
C LYS A 95 -2.93 22.57 -18.35
N SER A 96 -3.14 22.10 -17.12
CA SER A 96 -3.98 22.82 -16.16
C SER A 96 -3.40 24.18 -15.79
N SER A 97 -2.08 24.28 -15.63
CA SER A 97 -1.38 25.55 -15.40
C SER A 97 -1.61 26.54 -16.53
N SER A 98 -1.50 26.10 -17.79
CA SER A 98 -1.75 26.96 -18.96
C SER A 98 -3.21 27.41 -19.08
N SER A 99 -4.15 26.65 -18.53
CA SER A 99 -5.57 27.00 -18.49
C SER A 99 -6.01 27.71 -17.20
N GLY A 100 -5.09 27.99 -16.27
CA GLY A 100 -5.41 28.59 -14.97
C GLY A 100 -6.28 27.70 -14.06
N LEU A 101 -6.33 26.39 -14.32
CA LEU A 101 -7.15 25.44 -13.57
C LEU A 101 -6.39 24.87 -12.37
N LEU A 102 -7.07 24.76 -11.24
CA LEU A 102 -6.55 24.07 -10.05
C LEU A 102 -6.43 22.56 -10.29
N VAL A 103 -5.37 21.96 -9.77
CA VAL A 103 -5.11 20.51 -9.85
C VAL A 103 -5.16 19.90 -8.46
N ASN A 104 -6.01 18.89 -8.27
CA ASN A 104 -5.95 18.05 -7.08
C ASN A 104 -4.79 17.06 -7.20
N LEU A 105 -3.69 17.34 -6.51
CA LEU A 105 -2.50 16.49 -6.52
C LEU A 105 -2.75 15.10 -5.93
N SER A 106 -3.63 14.98 -4.93
CA SER A 106 -3.97 13.67 -4.33
C SER A 106 -4.62 12.75 -5.36
N ASP A 107 -5.58 13.27 -6.13
CA ASP A 107 -6.24 12.51 -7.20
C ASP A 107 -5.28 12.19 -8.33
N LEU A 108 -4.40 13.14 -8.71
CA LEU A 108 -3.38 12.93 -9.72
C LEU A 108 -2.43 11.79 -9.33
N PHE A 109 -1.85 11.85 -8.11
CA PHE A 109 -0.93 10.81 -7.64
C PHE A 109 -1.60 9.46 -7.49
N LEU A 110 -2.83 9.41 -6.96
CA LEU A 110 -3.60 8.16 -6.88
C LEU A 110 -3.85 7.56 -8.26
N MET A 111 -4.24 8.38 -9.25
CA MET A 111 -4.45 7.93 -10.62
C MET A 111 -3.15 7.39 -11.24
N THR A 112 -2.05 8.14 -11.13
CA THR A 112 -0.74 7.75 -11.67
C THR A 112 -0.24 6.46 -11.03
N MET A 113 -0.29 6.34 -9.71
CA MET A 113 0.10 5.11 -9.00
C MET A 113 -0.77 3.93 -9.43
N ASN A 114 -2.09 4.11 -9.52
CA ASN A 114 -3.00 3.06 -9.94
C ASN A 114 -2.76 2.63 -11.39
N ASN A 115 -2.48 3.56 -12.30
CA ASN A 115 -2.11 3.23 -13.67
C ASN A 115 -0.82 2.41 -13.73
N VAL A 116 0.23 2.82 -13.01
CA VAL A 116 1.49 2.07 -12.94
C VAL A 116 1.26 0.65 -12.41
N ILE A 117 0.55 0.52 -11.29
CA ILE A 117 0.27 -0.78 -10.66
C ILE A 117 -0.58 -1.66 -11.60
N CYS A 118 -1.68 -1.13 -12.14
CA CYS A 118 -2.55 -1.91 -13.03
C CYS A 118 -1.83 -2.31 -14.31
N ARG A 119 -0.95 -1.47 -14.87
CA ARG A 119 -0.16 -1.86 -16.05
C ARG A 119 0.83 -2.98 -15.73
N ILE A 120 1.46 -2.94 -14.56
CA ILE A 120 2.40 -3.99 -14.14
C ILE A 120 1.68 -5.32 -13.86
N TYR A 121 0.54 -5.28 -13.16
CA TYR A 121 -0.16 -6.48 -12.71
C TYR A 121 -1.19 -7.04 -13.71
N LEU A 122 -1.93 -6.15 -14.39
CA LEU A 122 -3.06 -6.49 -15.26
C LEU A 122 -2.75 -6.25 -16.75
N GLY A 123 -1.63 -5.61 -17.08
CA GLY A 123 -1.26 -5.28 -18.46
C GLY A 123 -2.05 -4.12 -19.07
N ARG A 124 -2.90 -3.42 -18.30
CA ARG A 124 -3.77 -2.32 -18.78
C ARG A 124 -3.87 -1.18 -17.77
N LYS A 125 -4.36 0.00 -18.20
CA LYS A 125 -4.43 1.17 -17.32
C LYS A 125 -5.64 1.11 -16.39
N TYR A 126 -5.46 1.60 -15.16
CA TYR A 126 -6.56 1.79 -14.22
C TYR A 126 -7.62 2.74 -14.80
N SER A 127 -7.22 3.77 -15.54
CA SER A 127 -8.13 4.68 -16.23
C SER A 127 -9.04 4.00 -17.25
N GLU A 128 -8.67 2.84 -17.78
CA GLU A 128 -9.45 2.06 -18.77
C GLU A 128 -10.39 1.05 -18.10
N ASP A 129 -10.24 0.79 -16.79
CA ASP A 129 -11.05 -0.20 -16.09
C ASP A 129 -12.48 0.27 -15.76
N THR A 130 -13.31 -0.71 -15.40
CA THR A 130 -14.72 -0.52 -15.04
C THR A 130 -14.91 0.40 -13.84
N LYS A 131 -16.03 1.13 -13.80
CA LYS A 131 -16.42 1.97 -12.65
C LYS A 131 -16.44 1.18 -11.34
N LYS A 132 -16.85 -0.10 -11.38
CA LYS A 132 -16.88 -1.00 -10.21
C LYS A 132 -15.47 -1.27 -9.68
N PHE A 133 -14.52 -1.64 -10.55
CA PHE A 133 -13.14 -1.86 -10.16
C PHE A 133 -12.51 -0.61 -9.57
N LYS A 134 -12.73 0.55 -10.20
CA LYS A 134 -12.25 1.85 -9.71
C LYS A 134 -12.81 2.20 -8.34
N LYS A 135 -14.09 1.89 -8.08
CA LYS A 135 -14.72 2.08 -6.77
C LYS A 135 -14.07 1.19 -5.70
N ILE A 136 -13.92 -0.10 -5.99
CA ILE A 136 -13.29 -1.06 -5.07
C ILE A 136 -11.87 -0.62 -4.72
N LEU A 137 -11.03 -0.30 -5.71
CA LEU A 137 -9.65 0.13 -5.43
C LEU A 137 -9.57 1.41 -4.60
N ARG A 138 -10.47 2.38 -4.82
CA ARG A 138 -10.51 3.60 -4.00
C ARG A 138 -10.95 3.32 -2.57
N GLU A 139 -11.94 2.45 -2.38
CA GLU A 139 -12.36 2.02 -1.05
C GLU A 139 -11.26 1.22 -0.33
N LEU A 140 -10.53 0.38 -1.07
CA LEU A 140 -9.33 -0.27 -0.58
C LEU A 140 -8.35 0.80 -0.13
N GLN A 141 -7.88 1.69 -1.02
CA GLN A 141 -6.89 2.72 -0.69
C GLN A 141 -7.28 3.57 0.51
N ARG A 142 -8.54 4.01 0.61
CA ARG A 142 -9.03 4.79 1.77
C ARG A 142 -8.92 4.02 3.08
N ARG A 143 -9.34 2.75 3.10
CA ARG A 143 -9.28 1.90 4.30
C ARG A 143 -7.86 1.43 4.61
N TRP A 144 -7.05 1.21 3.58
CA TRP A 144 -5.63 0.88 3.69
C TRP A 144 -4.83 2.02 4.29
N VAL A 145 -5.07 3.28 3.89
CA VAL A 145 -4.42 4.44 4.53
C VAL A 145 -4.76 4.48 6.01
N CYS A 146 -6.03 4.26 6.41
CA CYS A 146 -6.41 4.21 7.82
C CYS A 146 -5.73 3.08 8.62
N GLN A 147 -5.45 1.93 8.01
CA GLN A 147 -4.80 0.78 8.67
C GLN A 147 -3.26 0.86 8.63
N MET A 148 -2.68 1.39 7.54
CA MET A 148 -1.24 1.57 7.36
C MET A 148 -0.72 2.79 8.13
N TRP A 149 -1.46 3.90 8.22
CA TRP A 149 -1.08 5.03 9.08
C TRP A 149 -0.99 4.63 10.56
N GLY A 150 -1.86 3.73 11.01
CA GLY A 150 -1.77 3.16 12.36
C GLY A 150 -0.54 2.27 12.60
N ILE A 151 0.11 1.78 11.53
CA ILE A 151 1.27 0.86 11.60
C ILE A 151 2.59 1.58 11.24
N ILE A 152 2.56 2.66 10.46
CA ILE A 152 3.77 3.31 9.90
C ILE A 152 3.98 4.75 10.41
N PHE A 153 2.94 5.48 10.84
CA PHE A 153 3.03 6.93 11.06
C PHE A 153 2.53 7.45 12.42
N HIS A 154 2.60 6.66 13.49
CA HIS A 154 2.56 7.24 14.86
C HIS A 154 3.94 7.74 15.34
N GLY A 155 4.81 8.10 14.38
CA GLY A 155 6.09 8.75 14.59
C GLY A 155 6.31 9.80 13.52
N LEU A 156 5.56 10.90 13.60
CA LEU A 156 5.84 12.22 13.00
C LEU A 156 4.63 13.13 13.25
N HIS A 157 4.51 13.60 14.48
CA HIS A 157 4.05 14.94 14.90
C HIS A 157 3.63 14.86 16.38
N GLY A 158 4.43 15.50 17.24
CA GLY A 158 4.20 15.63 18.69
C GLY A 158 5.23 14.90 19.51
#